data_AF-A0A372QTH2-F1
#
_entry.id   AF-A0A372QTH2-F1
#
_cell.length_a   1.000
_cell.length_b   1.000
_cell.length_c   1.000
_cell.angle_alpha   90.00
_cell.angle_beta   90.00
_cell.angle_gamma   90.00
#
_symmetry.space_group_name_H-M   'P 1'
#
loop_
_entity.id
_entity.type
_entity.pdbx_description
1 polymer ?
#
loop_
_entity_poly.entity_id
_entity_poly.type
_entity_poly.pdbx_seq_one_letter_code
_entity_poly.pdbx_strand_id
1 'polypeptide(L)'
;MADRNHIREDLRMFGNVMLGHDIGNDWNNLVPPADTIFGRINQVETRVGNLAGPVYRAAKVGDLPLYYGGDQDPYEWIRDFEVVWNANGYQDGNNQIDKIRKAAACMRGEAAD
;
A
#
# COMPACT_ATOMS: atom_id res chain seq x y z
N MET A 1 -2.71 -12.30 -49.94
CA MET A 1 -2.17 -12.90 -48.70
C MET A 1 -1.17 -11.92 -48.14
N ALA A 2 -1.49 -11.24 -47.04
CA ALA A 2 -0.48 -10.46 -46.34
C ALA A 2 0.53 -11.47 -45.76
N ASP A 3 1.79 -11.35 -46.18
CA ASP A 3 2.86 -12.18 -45.61
C ASP A 3 2.95 -11.89 -44.11
N ARG A 4 3.22 -12.91 -43.28
CA ARG A 4 3.31 -12.78 -41.82
C ARG A 4 4.28 -11.67 -41.41
N ASN A 5 5.30 -11.42 -42.24
CA ASN A 5 6.27 -10.34 -42.06
C ASN A 5 5.64 -8.95 -42.21
N HIS A 6 4.79 -8.74 -43.22
CA HIS A 6 4.06 -7.48 -43.41
C HIS A 6 3.14 -7.17 -42.21
N ILE A 7 2.42 -8.18 -41.71
CA ILE A 7 1.53 -8.01 -40.55
C ILE A 7 2.31 -7.60 -39.30
N ARG A 8 3.52 -8.16 -39.10
CA ARG A 8 4.38 -7.78 -37.96
C ARG A 8 4.91 -6.36 -38.10
N GLU A 9 5.27 -5.96 -39.31
CA GLU A 9 5.77 -4.61 -39.59
C GLU A 9 4.66 -3.55 -39.41
N ASP A 10 3.45 -3.84 -39.89
CA ASP A 10 2.28 -2.97 -39.70
C ASP A 10 1.90 -2.82 -38.22
N LEU A 11 1.90 -3.92 -37.45
CA LEU A 11 1.64 -3.88 -36.01
C LEU A 11 2.72 -3.11 -35.24
N ARG A 12 3.98 -3.22 -35.66
CA ARG A 12 5.09 -2.46 -35.08
C ARG A 12 4.94 -0.97 -35.38
N MET A 13 4.57 -0.60 -36.60
CA MET A 13 4.31 0.79 -36.98
C MET A 13 3.13 1.37 -36.21
N PHE A 14 2.02 0.63 -36.11
CA PHE A 14 0.85 1.03 -35.33
C PHE A 14 1.19 1.20 -33.84
N GLY A 15 1.94 0.26 -33.26
CA GLY A 15 2.43 0.35 -31.89
C GLY A 15 3.30 1.59 -31.67
N ASN A 16 4.21 1.89 -32.59
CA ASN A 16 5.05 3.09 -32.48
C ASN A 16 4.25 4.40 -32.52
N VAL A 17 3.22 4.49 -33.37
CA VAL A 17 2.34 5.66 -33.43
C VAL A 17 1.53 5.84 -32.14
N MET A 18 1.00 4.75 -31.59
CA MET A 18 0.15 4.80 -30.39
C MET A 18 0.97 4.98 -29.10
N LEU A 19 2.16 4.38 -29.02
CA LEU A 19 2.96 4.34 -27.80
C LEU A 19 4.09 5.38 -27.80
N GLY A 20 4.39 6.02 -28.93
CA GLY A 20 5.58 6.86 -29.10
C GLY A 20 6.89 6.08 -28.91
N HIS A 21 6.84 4.76 -29.03
CA HIS A 21 7.94 3.85 -28.75
C HIS A 21 7.90 2.63 -29.67
N ASP A 22 9.06 2.31 -30.22
CA ASP A 22 9.24 1.13 -31.05
C ASP A 22 9.27 -0.15 -30.20
N ILE A 23 8.26 -1.00 -30.41
CA ILE A 23 8.06 -2.27 -29.70
C ILE A 23 9.15 -3.31 -30.06
N GLY A 24 9.80 -3.18 -31.22
CA GLY A 24 10.87 -4.09 -31.64
C GLY A 24 10.45 -5.59 -31.68
N ASN A 25 11.44 -6.47 -31.50
CA ASN A 25 11.24 -7.93 -31.55
C ASN A 25 11.09 -8.60 -30.17
N ASP A 26 11.37 -7.89 -29.07
CA ASP A 26 11.29 -8.43 -27.71
C ASP A 26 10.03 -7.94 -27.00
N TRP A 27 8.90 -8.56 -27.35
CA TRP A 27 7.59 -8.22 -26.81
C TRP A 27 7.44 -8.54 -25.31
N ASN A 28 8.31 -9.40 -24.77
CA ASN A 28 8.23 -9.83 -23.37
C ASN A 28 8.94 -8.87 -22.41
N ASN A 29 9.88 -8.06 -22.89
CA ASN A 29 10.65 -7.11 -22.09
C ASN A 29 10.45 -5.66 -22.54
N LEU A 30 9.22 -5.31 -22.93
CA LEU A 30 8.92 -3.96 -23.39
C LEU A 30 9.07 -2.96 -22.24
N VAL A 31 10.07 -2.07 -22.33
CA VAL A 31 10.24 -0.96 -21.39
C VAL A 31 9.96 0.34 -22.13
N PRO A 32 8.73 0.89 -22.04
CA PRO A 32 8.40 2.14 -22.69
C PRO A 32 9.24 3.31 -22.10
N PRO A 33 9.74 4.23 -22.93
CA PRO A 33 10.45 5.42 -22.47
C PRO A 33 9.57 6.25 -21.54
N ALA A 34 10.17 6.81 -20.49
CA ALA A 34 9.50 7.50 -19.39
C ALA A 34 8.61 8.68 -19.83
N ASP A 35 8.94 9.27 -20.97
CA ASP A 35 8.32 10.45 -21.55
C ASP A 35 7.07 10.15 -22.39
N THR A 36 6.82 8.87 -22.72
CA THR A 36 5.61 8.38 -23.40
C THR A 36 4.42 8.22 -22.45
N ILE A 37 3.19 8.14 -22.97
CA ILE A 37 1.97 7.95 -22.15
C ILE A 37 2.08 6.70 -21.27
N PHE A 38 2.58 5.59 -21.82
CA PHE A 38 2.71 4.32 -21.09
C PHE A 38 3.88 4.34 -20.09
N GLY A 39 5.00 4.99 -20.43
CA GLY A 39 6.07 5.26 -19.48
C GLY A 39 5.60 6.11 -18.30
N ARG A 40 4.75 7.10 -18.55
CA ARG A 40 4.13 7.94 -17.52
C ARG A 40 3.15 7.15 -16.66
N ILE A 41 2.36 6.23 -17.21
CA ILE A 41 1.46 5.37 -16.44
C ILE A 41 2.26 4.47 -15.48
N ASN A 42 3.34 3.83 -15.95
CA ASN A 42 4.24 3.05 -15.08
C ASN A 42 4.87 3.92 -13.98
N GLN A 43 5.21 5.16 -14.29
CA GLN A 43 5.68 6.12 -13.28
C GLN A 43 4.57 6.58 -12.33
N VAL A 44 3.33 6.69 -12.78
CA VAL A 44 2.17 7.01 -11.92
C VAL A 44 1.94 5.89 -10.94
N GLU A 45 1.94 4.62 -11.36
CA GLU A 45 1.84 3.49 -10.43
C GLU A 45 2.96 3.48 -9.40
N THR A 46 4.21 3.74 -9.84
CA THR A 46 5.36 3.84 -8.93
C THR A 46 5.23 5.03 -7.98
N ARG A 47 4.80 6.20 -8.47
CA ARG A 47 4.62 7.42 -7.65
C ARG A 47 3.43 7.29 -6.71
N VAL A 48 2.35 6.63 -7.12
CA VAL A 48 1.18 6.31 -6.30
C VAL A 48 1.56 5.27 -5.24
N GLY A 49 2.35 4.26 -5.57
CA GLY A 49 2.94 3.33 -4.60
C GLY A 49 3.83 4.04 -3.58
N ASN A 50 4.58 5.06 -4.01
CA ASN A 50 5.38 5.89 -3.11
C ASN A 50 4.55 6.89 -2.29
N LEU A 51 3.39 7.35 -2.81
CA LEU A 51 2.37 8.09 -2.07
C LEU A 51 1.59 7.19 -1.10
N ALA A 52 1.57 5.90 -1.36
CA ALA A 52 1.11 4.85 -0.45
C ALA A 52 2.18 4.44 0.57
N GLY A 53 3.32 5.16 0.65
CA GLY A 53 4.10 5.24 1.88
C GLY A 53 3.22 5.81 3.01
N PRO A 54 3.40 5.36 4.27
CA PRO A 54 2.30 5.21 5.20
C PRO A 54 1.55 6.53 5.42
N VAL A 55 0.30 6.56 4.97
CA VAL A 55 -0.74 7.53 5.33
C VAL A 55 -0.87 7.67 6.87
N TYR A 56 -0.30 6.74 7.63
CA TYR A 56 -0.29 6.65 9.10
C TYR A 56 0.50 7.70 9.88
N ARG A 57 1.13 8.71 9.25
CA ARG A 57 1.89 9.74 10.01
C ARG A 57 1.22 11.11 10.16
N ALA A 58 0.07 11.38 9.54
CA ALA A 58 -0.48 12.74 9.58
C ALA A 58 -1.62 12.97 10.59
N ALA A 59 -2.41 11.96 10.97
CA ALA A 59 -3.42 12.12 12.02
C ALA A 59 -3.79 10.77 12.66
N LYS A 60 -3.62 10.64 13.98
CA LYS A 60 -4.28 9.57 14.74
C LYS A 60 -5.80 9.75 14.61
N VAL A 61 -6.54 8.67 14.35
CA VAL A 61 -8.01 8.67 14.38
C VAL A 61 -8.50 8.87 15.82
N GLY A 62 -7.74 8.39 16.81
CA GLY A 62 -8.00 8.57 18.23
C GLY A 62 -6.87 8.04 19.11
N ASP A 63 -6.91 8.41 20.40
CA ASP A 63 -6.01 7.84 21.42
C ASP A 63 -6.44 6.42 21.80
N LEU A 64 -5.45 5.55 22.06
CA LEU A 64 -5.72 4.19 22.53
C LEU A 64 -6.41 4.24 23.91
N PRO A 65 -7.44 3.41 24.14
CA PRO A 65 -8.18 3.44 25.40
C PRO A 65 -7.30 2.98 26.57
N LEU A 66 -7.39 3.66 27.70
CA LEU A 66 -6.73 3.25 28.93
C LEU A 66 -7.50 2.13 29.62
N TYR A 67 -6.79 1.21 30.27
CA TYR A 67 -7.37 0.15 31.08
C TYR A 67 -6.97 0.36 32.54
N TYR A 68 -7.96 0.43 33.43
CA TYR A 68 -7.76 0.69 34.86
C TYR A 68 -7.90 -0.57 35.73
N GLY A 69 -8.49 -1.63 35.19
CA GLY A 69 -8.81 -2.85 35.95
C GLY A 69 -10.11 -2.73 36.74
N GLY A 70 -10.19 -3.48 37.86
CA GLY A 70 -11.38 -3.54 38.72
C GLY A 70 -12.59 -4.18 38.02
N ASP A 71 -13.70 -3.44 37.97
CA ASP A 71 -14.96 -3.87 37.34
C ASP A 71 -14.99 -3.66 35.81
N GLN A 72 -13.92 -3.13 35.20
CA GLN A 72 -13.86 -2.99 33.74
C GLN A 72 -13.80 -4.36 33.06
N ASP A 73 -14.68 -4.59 32.07
CA ASP A 73 -14.64 -5.82 31.28
C ASP A 73 -13.39 -5.84 30.37
N PRO A 74 -12.47 -6.80 30.55
CA PRO A 74 -11.28 -6.93 29.73
C PRO A 74 -11.62 -7.15 28.24
N TYR A 75 -12.70 -7.85 27.93
CA TYR A 75 -13.09 -8.16 26.56
C TYR A 75 -13.60 -6.93 25.81
N GLU A 76 -14.38 -6.07 26.47
CA GLU A 76 -14.83 -4.81 25.89
C GLU A 76 -13.64 -3.88 25.63
N TRP A 77 -12.71 -3.79 26.60
CA TRP A 77 -11.50 -2.98 26.41
C TRP A 77 -10.63 -3.47 25.26
N ILE A 78 -10.40 -4.80 25.15
CA ILE A 78 -9.63 -5.38 24.04
C ILE A 78 -10.31 -5.05 22.70
N ARG A 79 -11.65 -5.17 22.62
CA ARG A 79 -12.38 -4.84 21.40
C ARG A 79 -12.18 -3.39 20.98
N ASP A 80 -12.30 -2.46 21.92
CA ASP A 80 -12.17 -1.03 21.64
C ASP A 80 -10.70 -0.65 21.32
N PHE A 81 -9.74 -1.30 21.98
CA PHE A 81 -8.31 -1.19 21.66
C PHE A 81 -8.03 -1.63 20.22
N GLU A 82 -8.56 -2.79 19.79
CA GLU A 82 -8.42 -3.30 18.43
C GLU A 82 -9.01 -2.35 17.38
N VAL A 83 -10.18 -1.77 17.66
CA VAL A 83 -10.82 -0.80 16.76
C VAL A 83 -9.92 0.42 16.56
N VAL A 84 -9.42 1.03 17.63
CA VAL A 84 -8.54 2.21 17.54
C VAL A 84 -7.16 1.86 16.99
N TRP A 85 -6.64 0.66 17.31
CA TRP A 85 -5.38 0.14 16.77
C TRP A 85 -5.42 0.03 15.24
N ASN A 86 -6.49 -0.55 14.71
CA ASN A 86 -6.71 -0.73 13.29
C ASN A 86 -7.02 0.61 12.59
N ALA A 87 -7.79 1.50 13.22
CA ALA A 87 -8.11 2.81 12.67
C ALA A 87 -6.88 3.73 12.57
N ASN A 88 -5.96 3.66 13.52
CA ASN A 88 -4.65 4.31 13.45
C ASN A 88 -3.66 3.58 12.50
N GLY A 89 -4.10 2.44 11.96
CA GLY A 89 -3.38 1.44 11.17
C GLY A 89 -1.95 1.18 11.59
N TYR A 90 -1.81 0.83 12.86
CA TYR A 90 -0.61 0.20 13.40
C TYR A 90 -0.39 -1.24 12.89
N GLN A 91 -1.10 -1.69 11.84
CA GLN A 91 -1.15 -3.07 11.35
C GLN A 91 0.04 -3.50 10.47
N ASP A 92 0.92 -2.60 10.01
CA ASP A 92 1.95 -2.95 9.03
C ASP A 92 3.00 -3.96 9.56
N GLY A 93 3.10 -5.11 8.88
CA GLY A 93 4.02 -6.19 9.22
C GLY A 93 3.61 -6.97 10.47
N ASN A 94 4.33 -8.04 10.82
CA ASN A 94 4.06 -8.87 12.01
C ASN A 94 4.37 -8.10 13.32
N ASN A 95 3.62 -7.03 13.59
CA ASN A 95 3.91 -6.05 14.63
C ASN A 95 3.26 -6.38 15.98
N GLN A 96 3.11 -7.69 16.25
CA GLN A 96 2.51 -8.19 17.48
C GLN A 96 3.28 -7.70 18.73
N ILE A 97 4.60 -7.54 18.59
CA ILE A 97 5.47 -7.03 19.66
C ILE A 97 5.13 -5.58 20.01
N ASP A 98 4.99 -4.68 19.02
CA ASP A 98 4.63 -3.28 19.34
C ASP A 98 3.19 -3.17 19.83
N LYS A 99 2.30 -4.04 19.37
CA LYS A 99 0.93 -4.14 19.87
C LYS A 99 0.89 -4.43 21.35
N ILE A 100 1.65 -5.44 21.80
CA ILE A 100 1.78 -5.78 23.22
C ILE A 100 2.40 -4.61 24.00
N ARG A 101 3.47 -3.99 23.48
CA ARG A 101 4.12 -2.83 24.14
C ARG A 101 3.15 -1.66 24.33
N LYS A 102 2.36 -1.33 23.30
CA LYS A 102 1.39 -0.23 23.36
C LYS A 102 0.20 -0.57 24.25
N ALA A 103 -0.29 -1.81 24.22
CA ALA A 103 -1.31 -2.29 25.16
C ALA A 103 -0.82 -2.17 26.62
N ALA A 104 0.39 -2.63 26.92
CA ALA A 104 1.00 -2.48 28.25
C ALA A 104 1.11 -1.00 28.66
N ALA A 105 1.48 -0.11 27.73
CA ALA A 105 1.55 1.33 27.99
C ALA A 105 0.17 1.98 28.25
N CYS A 106 -0.95 1.29 27.99
CA CYS A 106 -2.31 1.75 28.27
C CYS A 106 -2.84 1.31 29.64
N MET A 107 -2.10 0.47 30.37
CA MET A 107 -2.47 -0.01 31.70
C MET A 107 -2.28 1.08 32.76
N ARG A 108 -3.24 1.26 33.66
CA ARG A 108 -3.27 2.29 34.71
C ARG A 108 -3.85 1.72 36.00
N GLY A 109 -3.57 2.38 37.13
CA GLY A 109 -4.14 2.00 38.42
C GLY A 109 -3.81 0.55 38.77
N GLU A 110 -4.81 -0.21 39.23
CA GLU A 110 -4.69 -1.62 39.61
C GLU A 110 -4.20 -2.51 38.45
N ALA A 111 -4.45 -2.14 37.20
CA ALA A 111 -3.97 -2.88 36.04
C ALA A 111 -2.48 -2.65 35.73
N ALA A 112 -1.84 -1.67 36.37
CA ALA A 112 -0.42 -1.35 36.18
C ALA A 112 0.49 -1.89 37.29
N ASP A 113 -0.08 -2.34 38.42
CA ASP A 113 0.61 -3.00 39.53
C ASP A 113 0.84 -4.50 39.24
#